data_AF-A0A7C1T3R7-F1
#
_entry.id   AF-A0A7C1T3R7-F1
#
_cell.length_a   1.000
_cell.length_b   1.000
_cell.length_c   1.000
_cell.angle_alpha   90.00
_cell.angle_beta   90.00
_cell.angle_gamma   90.00
#
_symmetry.space_group_name_H-M   'P 1'
#
loop_
_entity.id
_entity.type
_entity.pdbx_description
1 polymer ?
#
loop_
_entity_poly.entity_id
_entity_poly.type
_entity_poly.pdbx_seq_one_letter_code
_entity_poly.pdbx_strand_id
1 'polypeptide(L)'
;MKEERMLTDFPKLHCPFIRQTFKVNREQWKKHGSRLQMREPEAYLVVDRVNPEYEWVFDDPDTIAVEKLNGTNIKLLTREGRLIALQNRLNIIDPLQIIKGKTFIIEGVFRAIGKGLVKEDGEQAGELIGPKVQANPYKLEMHEWYPFEAAIDRLRYRSFHEHERNFDNWSSWFKEWLFSRYYTKRASKLGLKDKVMAEGVVFYNLKRKAQNKKWMAKLRRDMFDWHYSSEIEIYDYDNKGRDEIEDQEKFE
;
A
#
# COMPACT_ATOMS: atom_id res chain seq x y z
N MET A 1 -5.49 -30.89 -15.00
CA MET A 1 -6.01 -29.69 -15.66
C MET A 1 -5.35 -28.49 -15.02
N LYS A 2 -4.69 -27.60 -15.77
CA LYS A 2 -4.34 -26.28 -15.24
C LYS A 2 -5.67 -25.56 -15.03
N GLU A 3 -5.99 -25.17 -13.80
CA GLU A 3 -7.12 -24.28 -13.55
C GLU A 3 -6.94 -23.04 -14.43
N GLU A 4 -7.92 -22.79 -15.29
CA GLU A 4 -7.96 -21.58 -16.09
C GLU A 4 -8.15 -20.42 -15.10
N ARG A 5 -7.14 -19.55 -15.00
CA ARG A 5 -7.21 -18.41 -14.08
C ARG A 5 -8.32 -17.46 -14.53
N MET A 6 -9.44 -17.46 -13.79
CA MET A 6 -10.59 -16.58 -14.05
C MET A 6 -10.30 -15.10 -13.75
N LEU A 7 -9.26 -14.82 -12.97
CA LEU A 7 -8.89 -13.48 -12.53
C LEU A 7 -7.47 -13.15 -12.96
N THR A 8 -7.26 -11.89 -13.38
CA THR A 8 -5.91 -11.37 -13.68
C THR A 8 -5.03 -11.32 -12.42
N ASP A 9 -3.71 -11.25 -12.58
CA ASP A 9 -2.79 -11.01 -11.46
C ASP A 9 -2.92 -9.58 -10.91
N PHE A 10 -2.50 -9.35 -9.66
CA PHE A 10 -2.39 -7.98 -9.15
C PHE A 10 -1.21 -7.26 -9.82
N PRO A 11 -1.37 -5.99 -10.22
CA PRO A 11 -0.24 -5.24 -10.76
C PRO A 11 0.84 -5.11 -9.70
N LYS A 12 2.09 -5.40 -10.08
CA LYS A 12 3.25 -5.02 -9.28
C LYS A 12 3.37 -3.49 -9.30
N LEU A 13 3.65 -2.91 -8.14
CA LEU A 13 3.84 -1.48 -7.97
C LEU A 13 5.26 -1.26 -7.49
N HIS A 14 6.03 -0.47 -8.21
CA HIS A 14 7.42 -0.18 -7.87
C HIS A 14 7.57 1.15 -7.13
N CYS A 15 8.69 1.28 -6.43
CA CYS A 15 9.10 2.55 -5.84
C CYS A 15 9.53 3.57 -6.90
N PRO A 16 9.08 4.85 -6.80
CA PRO A 16 9.53 5.90 -7.72
C PRO A 16 10.96 6.37 -7.47
N PHE A 17 11.52 6.08 -6.29
CA PHE A 17 12.94 6.24 -5.98
C PHE A 17 13.67 4.90 -6.11
N ILE A 18 14.96 4.96 -6.41
CA ILE A 18 15.87 3.83 -6.27
C ILE A 18 15.90 3.39 -4.80
N ARG A 19 15.88 2.08 -4.59
CA ARG A 19 16.06 1.44 -3.29
C ARG A 19 17.40 0.73 -3.23
N GLN A 20 18.01 0.78 -2.05
CA GLN A 20 19.28 0.12 -1.73
C GLN A 20 19.17 -0.61 -0.39
N THR A 21 19.98 -1.65 -0.26
CA THR A 21 20.06 -2.48 0.95
C THR A 21 21.15 -1.93 1.86
N PHE A 22 20.84 -1.77 3.15
CA PHE A 22 21.78 -1.31 4.17
C PHE A 22 21.81 -2.30 5.32
N LYS A 23 23.01 -2.64 5.80
CA LYS A 23 23.16 -3.47 6.99
C LYS A 23 22.75 -2.67 8.21
N VAL A 24 22.15 -3.35 9.18
CA VAL A 24 21.81 -2.73 10.47
C VAL A 24 22.51 -3.42 11.63
N ASN A 25 22.56 -2.73 12.77
CA ASN A 25 23.09 -3.31 13.99
C ASN A 25 22.29 -4.56 14.41
N ARG A 26 22.95 -5.72 14.35
CA ARG A 26 22.30 -7.03 14.53
C ARG A 26 21.72 -7.23 15.93
N GLU A 27 22.37 -6.68 16.97
CA GLU A 27 21.88 -6.83 18.34
C GLU A 27 20.64 -5.98 18.61
N GLN A 28 20.58 -4.77 18.03
CA GLN A 28 19.38 -3.94 18.07
C GLN A 28 18.24 -4.54 17.22
N TRP A 29 18.57 -5.09 16.05
CA TRP A 29 17.59 -5.83 15.23
C TRP A 29 16.98 -7.03 15.96
N LYS A 30 17.77 -7.82 16.70
CA LYS A 30 17.22 -8.92 17.51
C LYS A 30 16.18 -8.43 18.54
N LYS A 31 16.36 -7.22 19.08
CA LYS A 31 15.46 -6.62 20.08
C LYS A 31 14.24 -5.94 19.46
N HIS A 32 14.40 -5.27 18.32
CA HIS A 32 13.39 -4.35 17.78
C HIS A 32 12.86 -4.75 16.39
N GLY A 33 13.55 -5.63 15.67
CA GLY A 33 13.27 -5.98 14.27
C GLY A 33 11.86 -6.52 14.05
N SER A 34 11.37 -7.41 14.93
CA SER A 34 9.99 -7.95 14.84
C SER A 34 8.93 -6.83 14.91
N ARG A 35 9.08 -5.89 15.85
CA ARG A 35 8.18 -4.73 15.99
C ARG A 35 8.25 -3.80 14.78
N LEU A 36 9.43 -3.64 14.19
CA LEU A 36 9.69 -2.85 12.99
C LEU A 36 9.45 -3.63 11.68
N GLN A 37 8.90 -4.84 11.78
CA GLN A 37 8.59 -5.73 10.65
C GLN A 37 9.79 -6.06 9.74
N MET A 38 11.00 -6.03 10.29
CA MET A 38 12.23 -6.41 9.59
C MET A 38 12.44 -7.92 9.63
N ARG A 39 12.49 -8.56 8.47
CA ARG A 39 12.71 -10.01 8.36
C ARG A 39 14.17 -10.41 8.54
N GLU A 40 15.08 -9.55 8.10
CA GLU A 40 16.52 -9.75 8.11
C GLU A 40 17.18 -8.53 8.79
N PRO A 41 18.44 -8.63 9.24
CA PRO A 41 19.21 -7.48 9.75
C PRO A 41 19.67 -6.56 8.61
N GLU A 42 18.73 -6.18 7.76
CA GLU A 42 18.90 -5.31 6.60
C GLU A 42 17.70 -4.36 6.48
N ALA A 43 17.97 -3.10 6.19
CA ALA A 43 16.97 -2.10 5.84
C ALA A 43 17.01 -1.83 4.33
N TYR A 44 15.85 -1.74 3.71
CA TYR A 44 15.70 -1.54 2.26
C TYR A 44 15.19 -0.13 1.99
N LEU A 45 16.10 0.84 1.93
CA LEU A 45 15.79 2.25 2.03
C LEU A 45 15.81 2.94 0.67
N VAL A 46 15.01 3.99 0.52
CA VAL A 46 15.07 4.89 -0.64
C VAL A 46 16.22 5.86 -0.52
N VAL A 47 16.73 6.24 -1.68
CA VAL A 47 17.74 7.29 -1.86
C VAL A 47 17.19 8.34 -2.83
N ASP A 48 17.73 9.55 -2.82
CA ASP A 48 17.39 10.70 -3.66
C ASP A 48 17.88 10.50 -5.10
N ARG A 49 17.39 9.43 -5.72
CA ARG A 49 17.61 9.08 -7.12
C ARG A 49 16.31 8.53 -7.67
N VAL A 50 15.82 9.11 -8.75
CA VAL A 50 14.59 8.68 -9.40
C VAL A 50 14.83 7.32 -10.07
N ASN A 51 13.88 6.40 -9.88
CA ASN A 51 13.86 5.11 -10.56
C ASN A 51 13.49 5.33 -12.03
N PRO A 52 14.30 4.87 -13.01
CA PRO A 52 14.01 5.07 -14.42
C PRO A 52 12.57 4.70 -14.79
N GLU A 53 11.94 5.53 -15.63
CA GLU A 53 10.54 5.43 -16.08
C GLU A 53 9.48 5.86 -15.04
N TYR A 54 9.90 6.34 -13.86
CA TYR A 54 9.03 6.86 -12.80
C TYR A 54 9.12 8.39 -12.61
N GLU A 55 9.80 9.10 -13.50
CA GLU A 55 9.94 10.56 -13.50
C GLU A 55 8.57 11.27 -13.48
N TRP A 56 7.58 10.66 -14.14
CA TRP A 56 6.19 11.16 -14.17
C TRP A 56 5.56 11.34 -12.78
N VAL A 57 6.04 10.62 -11.75
CA VAL A 57 5.53 10.80 -10.38
C VAL A 57 5.89 12.18 -9.84
N PHE A 58 7.03 12.72 -10.26
CA PHE A 58 7.55 14.02 -9.88
C PHE A 58 7.06 15.11 -10.84
N ASP A 59 7.22 14.89 -12.15
CA ASP A 59 7.10 15.95 -13.15
C ASP A 59 5.67 16.17 -13.66
N ASP A 60 4.81 15.13 -13.66
CA ASP A 60 3.48 15.23 -14.26
C ASP A 60 2.47 15.84 -13.26
N PRO A 61 1.88 17.02 -13.55
CA PRO A 61 0.91 17.65 -12.65
C PRO A 61 -0.34 16.79 -12.42
N ASP A 62 -0.69 15.89 -13.34
CA ASP A 62 -1.85 15.00 -13.23
C ASP A 62 -1.62 13.83 -12.26
N THR A 63 -0.40 13.67 -11.72
CA THR A 63 -0.09 12.69 -10.70
C THR A 63 -0.77 13.04 -9.38
N ILE A 64 -1.45 12.05 -8.77
CA ILE A 64 -2.08 12.17 -7.46
C ILE A 64 -1.48 11.15 -6.49
N ALA A 65 -1.42 11.50 -5.20
CA ALA A 65 -1.09 10.58 -4.12
C ALA A 65 -2.34 10.13 -3.38
N VAL A 66 -2.53 8.81 -3.27
CA VAL A 66 -3.67 8.17 -2.59
C VAL A 66 -3.14 7.34 -1.44
N GLU A 67 -3.83 7.33 -0.30
CA GLU A 67 -3.44 6.46 0.82
C GLU A 67 -3.30 4.99 0.40
N LYS A 68 -2.13 4.42 0.69
CA LYS A 68 -1.95 2.98 0.67
C LYS A 68 -2.54 2.40 1.95
N LEU A 69 -3.68 1.72 1.82
CA LEU A 69 -4.30 1.04 2.95
C LEU A 69 -3.42 -0.16 3.38
N ASN A 70 -3.26 -0.33 4.69
CA ASN A 70 -2.50 -1.41 5.29
C ASN A 70 -3.41 -2.61 5.55
N GLY A 71 -3.50 -3.50 4.56
CA GLY A 71 -4.37 -4.66 4.62
C GLY A 71 -3.83 -5.87 3.87
N THR A 72 -4.72 -6.57 3.20
CA THR A 72 -4.38 -7.63 2.25
C THR A 72 -5.16 -7.44 0.95
N ASN A 73 -4.49 -7.58 -0.19
CA ASN A 73 -5.13 -7.40 -1.49
C ASN A 73 -6.16 -8.51 -1.73
N ILE A 74 -7.37 -8.13 -2.11
CA ILE A 74 -8.45 -9.03 -2.50
C ILE A 74 -9.03 -8.54 -3.82
N LYS A 75 -9.23 -9.46 -4.76
CA LYS A 75 -9.82 -9.21 -6.07
C LYS A 75 -11.03 -10.11 -6.26
N LEU A 76 -12.09 -9.53 -6.81
CA LEU A 76 -13.35 -10.19 -7.09
C LEU A 76 -13.70 -10.07 -8.57
N LEU A 77 -14.38 -11.08 -9.10
CA LEU A 77 -15.05 -11.07 -10.40
C LEU A 77 -16.55 -11.23 -10.16
N THR A 78 -17.34 -10.28 -10.63
CA THR A 78 -18.80 -10.39 -10.64
C THR A 78 -19.34 -10.51 -12.07
N ARG A 79 -20.45 -11.21 -12.22
CA ARG A 79 -21.24 -11.29 -13.46
C ARG A 79 -22.72 -11.32 -13.10
N GLU A 80 -23.51 -10.40 -13.65
CA GLU A 80 -24.95 -10.30 -13.41
C GLU A 80 -25.28 -10.32 -11.89
N GLY A 81 -24.48 -9.59 -11.10
CA GLY A 81 -24.63 -9.50 -9.65
C GLY A 81 -24.16 -10.72 -8.85
N ARG A 82 -23.66 -11.78 -9.51
CA ARG A 82 -23.12 -12.98 -8.83
C ARG A 82 -21.62 -12.87 -8.63
N LEU A 83 -21.12 -13.23 -7.45
CA LEU A 83 -19.69 -13.41 -7.21
C LEU A 83 -19.22 -14.70 -7.89
N ILE A 84 -18.40 -14.57 -8.93
CA ILE A 84 -17.90 -15.69 -9.76
C ILE A 84 -16.55 -16.19 -9.25
N ALA A 85 -15.66 -15.27 -8.89
CA ALA A 85 -14.33 -15.61 -8.37
C ALA A 85 -13.88 -14.61 -7.32
N LEU A 86 -13.08 -15.10 -6.38
CA LEU A 86 -12.46 -14.32 -5.31
C LEU A 86 -11.02 -14.81 -5.15
N GLN A 87 -10.06 -13.89 -5.05
CA GLN A 87 -8.66 -14.25 -4.81
C GLN A 87 -7.96 -13.24 -3.90
N ASN A 88 -6.95 -13.70 -3.17
CA ASN A 88 -5.91 -12.83 -2.62
C ASN A 88 -4.69 -12.83 -3.57
N ARG A 89 -3.60 -12.13 -3.19
CA ARG A 89 -2.38 -12.03 -4.02
C ARG A 89 -1.79 -13.38 -4.43
N LEU A 90 -1.96 -14.44 -3.64
CA LEU A 90 -1.31 -15.74 -3.85
C LEU A 90 -2.27 -16.87 -4.21
N ASN A 91 -3.54 -16.79 -3.80
CA ASN A 91 -4.47 -17.92 -3.85
C ASN A 91 -5.88 -17.50 -4.25
N ILE A 92 -6.54 -18.35 -5.03
CA ILE A 92 -8.00 -18.35 -5.19
C ILE A 92 -8.64 -18.70 -3.84
N ILE A 93 -9.75 -18.06 -3.53
CA ILE A 93 -10.51 -18.23 -2.29
C ILE A 93 -11.88 -18.79 -2.66
N ASP A 94 -12.22 -19.95 -2.11
CA ASP A 94 -13.60 -20.43 -2.13
C ASP A 94 -14.42 -19.67 -1.07
N PRO A 95 -15.40 -18.84 -1.47
CA PRO A 95 -16.22 -18.10 -0.52
C PRO A 95 -17.14 -18.98 0.33
N LEU A 96 -17.39 -20.23 -0.06
CA LEU A 96 -18.27 -21.17 0.63
C LEU A 96 -17.52 -22.15 1.56
N GLN A 97 -16.20 -22.07 1.63
CA GLN A 97 -15.39 -22.89 2.54
C GLN A 97 -15.53 -22.40 4.01
N ILE A 98 -16.63 -22.66 4.70
CA ILE A 98 -16.92 -22.01 5.99
C ILE A 98 -16.08 -22.53 7.17
N ILE A 99 -15.97 -23.85 7.36
CA ILE A 99 -15.39 -24.46 8.58
C ILE A 99 -13.87 -24.20 8.72
N LYS A 100 -13.18 -23.96 7.59
CA LYS A 100 -11.72 -23.73 7.54
C LYS A 100 -11.30 -22.54 6.68
N GLY A 101 -12.25 -21.81 6.10
CA GLY A 101 -11.95 -20.71 5.21
C GLY A 101 -11.74 -19.39 5.94
N LYS A 102 -11.31 -18.41 5.17
CA LYS A 102 -11.02 -17.06 5.65
C LYS A 102 -12.32 -16.24 5.65
N THR A 103 -13.26 -16.60 6.53
CA THR A 103 -14.61 -16.00 6.60
C THR A 103 -14.60 -14.48 6.75
N PHE A 104 -13.56 -13.91 7.37
CA PHE A 104 -13.35 -12.47 7.50
C PHE A 104 -13.19 -11.73 6.15
N ILE A 105 -12.74 -12.42 5.10
CA ILE A 105 -12.68 -11.87 3.75
C ILE A 105 -14.10 -11.68 3.21
N ILE A 106 -14.96 -12.68 3.40
CA ILE A 106 -16.36 -12.65 2.95
C ILE A 106 -17.15 -11.60 3.73
N GLU A 107 -16.92 -11.48 5.04
CA GLU A 107 -17.47 -10.40 5.86
C GLU A 107 -17.14 -9.02 5.26
N GLY A 108 -15.87 -8.77 4.95
CA GLY A 108 -15.44 -7.50 4.37
C GLY A 108 -16.04 -7.21 3.01
N VAL A 109 -16.15 -8.23 2.14
CA VAL A 109 -16.79 -8.11 0.82
C VAL A 109 -18.28 -7.83 0.94
N PHE A 110 -19.01 -8.55 1.79
CA PHE A 110 -20.46 -8.37 1.96
C PHE A 110 -20.79 -7.00 2.55
N ARG A 111 -19.96 -6.50 3.46
CA ARG A 111 -20.08 -5.12 3.96
C ARG A 111 -19.83 -4.09 2.87
N ALA A 112 -18.91 -4.37 1.93
CA ALA A 112 -18.69 -3.51 0.78
C ALA A 112 -19.89 -3.52 -0.19
N ILE A 113 -20.53 -4.68 -0.40
CA ILE A 113 -21.77 -4.82 -1.18
C ILE A 113 -22.88 -3.96 -0.55
N GLY A 114 -23.10 -4.08 0.77
CA GLY A 114 -24.11 -3.26 1.47
C GLY A 114 -23.87 -1.75 1.41
N LYS A 115 -22.63 -1.33 1.11
CA LYS A 115 -22.25 0.09 0.90
C LYS A 115 -22.29 0.52 -0.56
N GLY A 116 -22.69 -0.36 -1.49
CA GLY A 116 -22.70 -0.10 -2.93
C GLY A 116 -21.31 0.08 -3.53
N LEU A 117 -20.28 -0.59 -2.99
CA LEU A 117 -18.90 -0.47 -3.46
C LEU A 117 -18.50 -1.57 -4.47
N VAL A 118 -19.30 -2.61 -4.59
CA VAL A 118 -19.11 -3.72 -5.53
C VAL A 118 -19.97 -3.49 -6.77
N LYS A 119 -19.37 -3.61 -7.94
CA LYS A 119 -20.01 -3.50 -9.25
C LYS A 119 -20.73 -4.81 -9.60
N GLU A 120 -21.79 -4.69 -10.38
CA GLU A 120 -22.57 -5.82 -10.86
C GLU A 120 -21.75 -6.76 -11.76
N ASP A 121 -20.87 -6.20 -12.57
CA ASP A 121 -20.04 -6.91 -13.54
C ASP A 121 -18.58 -6.46 -13.52
N GLY A 122 -17.70 -7.44 -13.79
CA GLY A 122 -16.29 -7.22 -14.08
C GLY A 122 -15.35 -7.51 -12.90
N GLU A 123 -14.06 -7.29 -13.15
CA GLU A 123 -13.04 -7.45 -12.12
C GLU A 123 -12.91 -6.17 -11.29
N GLN A 124 -12.82 -6.33 -9.97
CA GLN A 124 -12.45 -5.25 -9.07
C GLN A 124 -11.39 -5.71 -8.07
N ALA A 125 -10.32 -4.93 -7.95
CA ALA A 125 -9.31 -5.10 -6.92
C ALA A 125 -9.49 -4.07 -5.81
N GLY A 126 -9.16 -4.47 -4.59
CA GLY A 126 -9.23 -3.62 -3.41
C GLY A 126 -8.43 -4.19 -2.24
N GLU A 127 -8.45 -3.44 -1.15
CA GLU A 127 -7.77 -3.79 0.09
C GLU A 127 -8.78 -4.27 1.13
N LEU A 128 -8.58 -5.46 1.68
CA LEU A 128 -9.28 -5.89 2.87
C LEU A 128 -8.52 -5.43 4.12
N ILE A 129 -9.20 -4.71 4.99
CA ILE A 129 -8.68 -4.21 6.26
C ILE A 129 -9.59 -4.65 7.42
N GLY A 130 -9.05 -4.79 8.63
CA GLY A 130 -9.85 -5.11 9.81
C GLY A 130 -9.13 -5.90 10.90
N PRO A 131 -9.87 -6.38 11.92
CA PRO A 131 -9.33 -7.01 13.13
C PRO A 131 -8.27 -8.10 12.92
N LYS A 132 -8.44 -8.95 11.89
CA LYS A 132 -7.54 -10.10 11.63
C LYS A 132 -6.48 -9.79 10.57
N VAL A 133 -6.32 -8.53 10.17
CA VAL A 133 -5.45 -8.13 9.07
C VAL A 133 -4.46 -7.07 9.54
N GLN A 134 -3.16 -7.35 9.40
CA GLN A 134 -2.06 -6.41 9.61
C GLN A 134 -2.11 -5.63 10.94
N ALA A 135 -2.46 -6.31 12.05
CA ALA A 135 -2.63 -5.71 13.37
C ALA A 135 -3.71 -4.60 13.47
N ASN A 136 -4.60 -4.48 12.47
CA ASN A 136 -5.75 -3.58 12.48
C ASN A 136 -5.41 -2.12 12.84
N PRO A 137 -4.52 -1.44 12.09
CA PRO A 137 -4.07 -0.09 12.45
C PRO A 137 -5.24 0.92 12.46
N TYR A 138 -6.32 0.60 11.75
CA TYR A 138 -7.52 1.43 11.64
C TYR A 138 -8.54 1.22 12.76
N LYS A 139 -8.26 0.32 13.72
CA LYS A 139 -9.11 0.04 14.90
C LYS A 139 -10.56 -0.25 14.51
N LEU A 140 -10.73 -1.04 13.45
CA LEU A 140 -12.05 -1.46 12.99
C LEU A 140 -12.56 -2.59 13.87
N GLU A 141 -13.87 -2.61 14.11
CA GLU A 141 -14.55 -3.71 14.82
C GLU A 141 -14.90 -4.86 13.88
N MET A 142 -15.09 -4.55 12.61
CA MET A 142 -15.44 -5.48 11.54
C MET A 142 -14.51 -5.31 10.35
N HIS A 143 -14.41 -6.34 9.51
CA HIS A 143 -13.61 -6.26 8.29
C HIS A 143 -14.31 -5.40 7.25
N GLU A 144 -13.53 -4.69 6.43
CA GLU A 144 -14.03 -3.93 5.30
C GLU A 144 -13.14 -4.21 4.10
N TRP A 145 -13.75 -4.56 2.97
CA TRP A 145 -13.05 -4.55 1.69
C TRP A 145 -13.29 -3.21 1.00
N TYR A 146 -12.20 -2.55 0.60
CA TYR A 146 -12.23 -1.21 0.05
C TYR A 146 -11.66 -1.22 -1.38
N PRO A 147 -12.50 -1.05 -2.42
CA PRO A 147 -12.02 -1.07 -3.81
C PRO A 147 -11.01 0.07 -4.06
N PHE A 148 -9.99 -0.20 -4.87
CA PHE A 148 -8.97 0.81 -5.18
C PHE A 148 -9.54 2.02 -5.92
N GLU A 149 -10.58 1.84 -6.75
CA GLU A 149 -11.27 2.97 -7.38
C GLU A 149 -11.91 3.91 -6.35
N ALA A 150 -12.54 3.34 -5.31
CA ALA A 150 -13.08 4.13 -4.21
C ALA A 150 -11.96 4.81 -3.40
N ALA A 151 -10.80 4.15 -3.25
CA ALA A 151 -9.63 4.76 -2.60
C ALA A 151 -9.08 5.93 -3.41
N ILE A 152 -8.98 5.77 -4.73
CA ILE A 152 -8.59 6.82 -5.65
C ILE A 152 -9.52 8.02 -5.49
N ASP A 153 -10.84 7.85 -5.42
CA ASP A 153 -11.75 8.98 -5.24
C ASP A 153 -11.65 9.61 -3.83
N ARG A 154 -11.65 8.77 -2.80
CA ARG A 154 -11.95 9.22 -1.42
C ARG A 154 -10.72 9.43 -0.57
N LEU A 155 -9.57 8.86 -0.90
CA LEU A 155 -8.38 8.82 -0.03
C LEU A 155 -7.19 9.58 -0.62
N ARG A 156 -7.44 10.54 -1.53
CA ARG A 156 -6.41 11.45 -2.05
C ARG A 156 -5.87 12.38 -0.98
N TYR A 157 -4.57 12.65 -1.03
CA TYR A 157 -3.92 13.71 -0.28
C TYR A 157 -3.86 14.99 -1.10
N ARG A 158 -4.57 16.03 -0.66
CA ARG A 158 -4.47 17.37 -1.29
C ARG A 158 -3.11 18.01 -1.03
N SER A 159 -2.54 17.78 0.16
CA SER A 159 -1.21 18.23 0.57
C SER A 159 -0.08 17.76 -0.34
N PHE A 160 -0.31 16.72 -1.15
CA PHE A 160 0.65 16.27 -2.15
C PHE A 160 0.99 17.34 -3.20
N HIS A 161 0.08 18.27 -3.47
CA HIS A 161 0.27 19.34 -4.46
C HIS A 161 0.70 20.67 -3.83
N GLU A 162 0.89 20.73 -2.50
CA GLU A 162 1.17 21.98 -1.78
C GLU A 162 2.68 22.29 -1.70
N HIS A 163 3.54 21.31 -2.02
CA HIS A 163 4.99 21.43 -1.92
C HIS A 163 5.69 20.84 -3.14
N GLU A 164 6.93 21.29 -3.37
CA GLU A 164 7.78 20.72 -4.41
C GLU A 164 8.03 19.22 -4.16
N ARG A 165 7.97 18.45 -5.25
CA ARG A 165 8.09 16.99 -5.25
C ARG A 165 9.56 16.59 -5.32
N ASN A 166 10.26 16.76 -4.21
CA ASN A 166 11.64 16.33 -4.03
C ASN A 166 11.77 15.40 -2.82
N PHE A 167 12.93 14.77 -2.67
CA PHE A 167 13.16 13.76 -1.62
C PHE A 167 12.97 14.32 -0.21
N ASP A 168 13.54 15.48 0.11
CA ASP A 168 13.51 16.04 1.46
C ASP A 168 12.08 16.43 1.89
N ASN A 169 11.33 17.10 0.99
CA ASN A 169 9.95 17.46 1.27
C ASN A 169 9.08 16.22 1.48
N TRP A 170 9.25 15.18 0.66
CA TRP A 170 8.48 13.94 0.82
C TRP A 170 8.90 13.16 2.06
N SER A 171 10.19 13.08 2.37
CA SER A 171 10.67 12.43 3.61
C SER A 171 10.04 13.08 4.84
N SER A 172 10.06 14.42 4.91
CA SER A 172 9.42 15.19 5.99
C SER A 172 7.90 15.00 6.02
N TRP A 173 7.23 15.04 4.86
CA TRP A 173 5.79 14.81 4.75
C TRP A 173 5.39 13.41 5.23
N PHE A 174 6.14 12.37 4.82
CA PHE A 174 5.92 10.98 5.24
C PHE A 174 6.15 10.78 6.74
N LYS A 175 7.14 11.49 7.30
CA LYS A 175 7.49 11.39 8.71
C LYS A 175 6.41 11.99 9.61
N GLU A 176 6.04 13.24 9.34
CA GLU A 176 5.29 14.07 10.28
C GLU A 176 3.80 14.26 9.93
N TRP A 177 3.43 14.14 8.65
CA TRP A 177 2.14 14.63 8.15
C TRP A 177 1.29 13.61 7.40
N LEU A 178 1.83 12.43 7.10
CA LEU A 178 1.12 11.37 6.37
C LEU A 178 0.12 10.60 7.25
N PHE A 179 -0.87 11.33 7.79
CA PHE A 179 -1.97 10.77 8.54
C PHE A 179 -2.94 10.02 7.63
N SER A 180 -3.39 8.83 8.04
CA SER A 180 -4.40 8.04 7.33
C SER A 180 -5.67 8.87 7.10
N ARG A 181 -6.03 9.06 5.82
CA ARG A 181 -7.27 9.71 5.38
C ARG A 181 -8.47 8.84 5.72
N TYR A 182 -8.35 7.53 5.57
CA TYR A 182 -9.40 6.58 5.93
C TYR A 182 -9.72 6.67 7.42
N TYR A 183 -8.70 6.56 8.27
CA TYR A 183 -8.88 6.68 9.71
C TYR A 183 -9.43 8.05 10.09
N THR A 184 -8.85 9.14 9.58
CA THR A 184 -9.28 10.51 9.90
C THR A 184 -10.76 10.75 9.58
N LYS A 185 -11.23 10.27 8.41
CA LYS A 185 -12.64 10.38 8.03
C LYS A 185 -13.56 9.60 8.98
N ARG A 186 -13.15 8.40 9.39
CA ARG A 186 -13.89 7.58 10.35
C ARG A 186 -13.89 8.22 11.74
N ALA A 187 -12.71 8.62 12.22
CA ALA A 187 -12.51 9.26 13.51
C ALA A 187 -13.38 10.51 13.66
N SER A 188 -13.43 11.36 12.63
CA SER A 188 -14.30 12.53 12.60
C SER A 188 -15.78 12.18 12.76
N LYS A 189 -16.26 11.10 12.12
CA LYS A 189 -17.65 10.64 12.28
C LYS A 189 -17.95 10.05 13.66
N LEU A 190 -16.96 9.47 14.31
CA LEU A 190 -17.08 8.83 15.62
C LEU A 190 -16.67 9.73 16.79
N GLY A 191 -16.27 10.98 16.53
CA GLY A 191 -15.78 11.90 17.55
C GLY A 191 -14.42 11.50 18.17
N LEU A 192 -13.65 10.65 17.50
CA LEU A 192 -12.33 10.22 17.96
C LEU A 192 -11.28 11.29 17.63
N LYS A 193 -10.34 11.52 18.56
CA LYS A 193 -9.28 12.55 18.43
C LYS A 193 -7.91 11.99 18.09
N ASP A 194 -7.74 10.67 18.17
CA ASP A 194 -6.47 10.05 17.88
C ASP A 194 -6.14 10.09 16.39
N LYS A 195 -4.85 10.03 16.08
CA LYS A 195 -4.35 10.00 14.71
C LYS A 195 -3.60 8.70 14.48
N VAL A 196 -3.73 8.19 13.27
CA VAL A 196 -3.03 7.00 12.79
C VAL A 196 -2.25 7.42 11.56
N MET A 197 -0.96 7.08 11.51
CA MET A 197 -0.15 7.29 10.32
C MET A 197 -0.53 6.27 9.25
N ALA A 198 -0.59 6.70 7.98
CA ALA A 198 -0.74 5.77 6.87
C ALA A 198 0.51 4.90 6.72
N GLU A 199 0.37 3.73 6.07
CA GLU A 199 1.53 2.92 5.68
C GLU A 199 2.41 3.66 4.66
N GLY A 200 1.75 4.37 3.74
CA GLY A 200 2.37 5.01 2.60
C GLY A 200 1.33 5.56 1.64
N VAL A 201 1.76 5.74 0.39
CA VAL A 201 0.91 6.19 -0.71
C VAL A 201 1.08 5.29 -1.93
N VAL A 202 0.02 5.22 -2.72
CA VAL A 202 0.08 4.80 -4.12
C VAL A 202 -0.10 6.05 -4.97
N PHE A 203 0.87 6.31 -5.84
CA PHE A 203 0.78 7.36 -6.84
C PHE A 203 -0.01 6.84 -8.04
N TYR A 204 -0.87 7.69 -8.58
CA TYR A 204 -1.66 7.37 -9.77
C TYR A 204 -1.56 8.49 -10.79
N ASN A 205 -1.54 8.12 -12.06
CA ASN A 205 -1.73 9.04 -13.17
C ASN A 205 -2.72 8.46 -14.19
N LEU A 206 -3.98 8.89 -14.12
CA LEU A 206 -5.06 8.29 -14.90
C LEU A 206 -4.98 8.61 -16.39
N LYS A 207 -4.34 9.72 -16.76
CA LYS A 207 -4.04 10.06 -18.14
C LYS A 207 -3.04 9.08 -18.75
N ARG A 208 -1.96 8.76 -18.03
CA ARG A 208 -0.99 7.73 -18.42
C ARG A 208 -1.64 6.34 -18.50
N LYS A 209 -2.57 6.02 -17.59
CA LYS A 209 -3.39 4.80 -17.67
C LYS A 209 -4.13 4.70 -18.99
N ALA A 210 -4.83 5.77 -19.40
CA ALA A 210 -5.56 5.81 -20.67
C ALA A 210 -4.63 5.69 -21.90
N GLN A 211 -3.35 6.06 -21.76
CA GLN A 211 -2.31 5.90 -22.78
C GLN A 211 -1.57 4.56 -22.71
N ASN A 212 -2.01 3.62 -21.86
CA ASN A 212 -1.36 2.33 -21.63
C ASN A 212 0.14 2.44 -21.24
N LYS A 213 0.50 3.46 -20.44
CA LYS A 213 1.84 3.69 -19.90
C LYS A 213 1.91 3.27 -18.43
N LYS A 214 3.12 3.14 -17.86
CA LYS A 214 3.30 3.04 -16.39
C LYS A 214 2.59 4.22 -15.71
N TRP A 215 1.67 3.91 -14.81
CA TRP A 215 0.71 4.88 -14.25
C TRP A 215 0.49 4.72 -12.75
N MET A 216 1.16 3.76 -12.13
CA MET A 216 1.12 3.52 -10.69
C MET A 216 2.53 3.32 -10.13
N ALA A 217 2.76 3.84 -8.94
CA ALA A 217 3.96 3.61 -8.14
C ALA A 217 3.59 3.61 -6.66
N LYS A 218 4.42 3.03 -5.78
CA LYS A 218 4.16 3.05 -4.33
C LYS A 218 5.37 3.59 -3.57
N LEU A 219 5.12 4.29 -2.47
CA LEU A 219 6.15 4.70 -1.53
C LEU A 219 5.61 4.50 -0.12
N ARG A 220 6.42 3.94 0.77
CA ARG A 220 6.00 3.59 2.14
C ARG A 220 6.90 4.27 3.16
N ARG A 221 6.36 4.49 4.35
CA ARG A 221 7.10 5.10 5.47
C ARG A 221 8.30 4.24 5.88
N ASP A 222 8.15 2.92 5.82
CA ASP A 222 9.22 1.94 6.12
C ASP A 222 10.35 1.92 5.08
N MET A 223 10.27 2.74 4.02
CA MET A 223 11.35 2.89 3.06
C MET A 223 12.32 4.03 3.42
N PHE A 224 12.03 4.82 4.45
CA PHE A 224 12.91 5.90 4.91
C PHE A 224 13.67 5.49 6.16
N ASP A 225 14.90 5.99 6.32
CA ASP A 225 15.80 5.65 7.43
C ASP A 225 15.17 5.96 8.80
N TRP A 226 14.55 7.14 8.94
CA TRP A 226 13.98 7.61 10.19
C TRP A 226 12.88 6.72 10.76
N HIS A 227 12.34 5.78 9.96
CA HIS A 227 11.44 4.76 10.44
C HIS A 227 12.10 3.79 11.43
N TYR A 228 13.42 3.60 11.30
CA TYR A 228 14.23 2.66 12.06
C TYR A 228 15.24 3.36 12.98
N SER A 229 15.78 4.51 12.57
CA SER A 229 16.94 5.18 13.19
C SER A 229 16.78 5.52 14.68
N SER A 230 15.57 5.57 15.23
CA SER A 230 15.35 5.78 16.67
C SER A 230 15.64 4.56 17.55
N GLU A 231 15.74 3.36 16.94
CA GLU A 231 15.81 2.06 17.64
C GLU A 231 16.93 1.17 17.10
N ILE A 232 17.29 1.37 15.83
CA ILE A 232 18.26 0.55 15.11
C ILE A 232 19.21 1.48 14.34
N GLU A 233 20.49 1.34 14.60
CA GLU A 233 21.57 1.93 13.84
C GLU A 233 21.68 1.27 12.46
N ILE A 234 21.71 2.10 11.43
CA ILE A 234 21.83 1.72 10.02
C ILE A 234 23.21 2.12 9.55
N TYR A 235 24.00 1.17 9.07
CA TYR A 235 25.37 1.42 8.64
C TYR A 235 25.40 1.99 7.22
N ASP A 236 26.26 2.98 7.01
CA ASP A 236 26.61 3.56 5.70
C ASP A 236 25.41 4.10 4.89
N TYR A 237 24.33 4.51 5.55
CA TYR A 237 23.22 5.19 4.90
C TYR A 237 23.56 6.65 4.62
N ASP A 238 23.45 7.02 3.35
CA ASP A 238 23.45 8.39 2.84
C ASP A 238 22.26 8.51 1.89
N ASN A 239 21.51 9.61 1.96
CA ASN A 239 20.36 9.81 1.08
C ASN A 239 20.76 9.95 -0.39
N LYS A 240 22.02 10.27 -0.72
CA LYS A 240 22.53 10.22 -2.10
C LYS A 240 22.66 8.79 -2.64
N GLY A 241 22.75 7.83 -1.72
CA GLY A 241 22.97 6.43 -2.02
C GLY A 241 24.38 6.12 -2.53
N ARG A 242 24.60 4.84 -2.84
CA ARG A 242 25.80 4.34 -3.52
C ARG A 242 25.63 4.43 -5.04
N ASP A 243 26.74 4.42 -5.77
CA ASP A 243 26.70 4.39 -7.25
C ASP A 243 26.07 3.08 -7.79
N GLU A 244 26.24 1.98 -7.07
CA GLU A 244 25.67 0.66 -7.41
C GLU A 244 24.14 0.71 -7.44
N ILE A 245 23.57 0.38 -8.61
CA ILE A 245 22.12 0.19 -8.76
C ILE A 245 21.83 -1.29 -8.53
N GLU A 246 21.15 -1.58 -7.42
CA GLU A 246 20.67 -2.92 -7.12
C GLU A 246 19.48 -3.27 -8.03
N ASP A 247 19.22 -4.56 -8.24
CA ASP A 247 18.02 -5.02 -8.95
C ASP A 247 16.77 -4.55 -8.20
N GLN A 248 16.03 -3.62 -8.81
CA GLN A 248 14.86 -3.02 -8.21
C GLN A 248 13.67 -3.98 -8.13
N GLU A 249 13.65 -5.06 -8.93
CA GLU A 249 12.59 -6.08 -8.91
C GLU A 249 12.60 -6.91 -7.62
N LYS A 250 13.76 -7.06 -6.98
CA LYS A 250 13.89 -7.87 -5.75
C LYS A 250 13.19 -7.27 -4.54
N PHE A 251 12.83 -5.98 -4.61
CA PHE A 251 12.23 -5.24 -3.51
C PHE A 251 10.68 -5.27 -3.49
N GLU A 252 10.03 -5.95 -4.43
CA GLU A 252 8.58 -5.92 -4.71
C GLU A 252 7.79 -7.22 -4.44
#